data_AF-A0ABD0JFV6-F1
#
_entry.id   AF-A0ABD0JFV6-F1
#
_cell.length_a   1.000
_cell.length_b   1.000
_cell.length_c   1.000
_cell.angle_alpha   90.00
_cell.angle_beta   90.00
_cell.angle_gamma   90.00
#
_symmetry.space_group_name_H-M   'P 1'
#
loop_
_entity.id
_entity.type
_entity.pdbx_description
1 polymer ?
#
loop_
_entity_poly.entity_id
_entity_poly.type
_entity_poly.pdbx_seq_one_letter_code
_entity_poly.pdbx_strand_id
1 'polypeptide(L)'
;GQIRPIGLAIDRVDGSDGTHYRVEYDDRHNIVVVISRDDCYIVEAPDASWDPLVRDRSSLHDAAVAIVKEIESGTGVTSMTHREATEAYHSTMESFSCQNKDVHKVAYTPSS
;
A
#
# COMPACT_ATOMS: atom_id res chain seq x y z
N GLY A 1 7.99 26.78 8.17
CA GLY A 1 6.95 26.48 7.17
C GLY A 1 7.53 25.57 6.11
N GLN A 2 7.04 24.35 6.01
CA GLN A 2 7.18 23.55 4.80
C GLN A 2 5.97 22.61 4.75
N ILE A 3 4.96 23.02 3.99
CA ILE A 3 3.90 22.13 3.55
C ILE A 3 4.58 21.17 2.57
N ARG A 4 4.65 19.88 2.91
CA ARG A 4 4.97 18.83 1.93
C ARG A 4 3.68 18.11 1.55
N PRO A 5 3.51 17.75 0.27
CA PRO A 5 2.22 17.47 -0.32
C PRO A 5 1.71 16.10 0.11
N ILE A 6 0.39 15.99 0.06
CA ILE A 6 -0.41 14.78 0.12
C ILE A 6 0.19 13.72 -0.84
N GLY A 7 0.42 12.50 -0.34
CA GLY A 7 0.69 11.24 -1.07
C GLY A 7 1.62 11.33 -2.29
N LEU A 8 2.93 11.15 -2.10
CA LEU A 8 3.84 10.92 -3.22
C LEU A 8 3.79 9.43 -3.59
N ALA A 9 3.26 9.11 -4.78
CA ALA A 9 3.40 7.79 -5.37
C ALA A 9 4.88 7.44 -5.55
N ILE A 10 5.31 6.34 -4.94
CA ILE A 10 6.69 5.87 -5.01
C ILE A 10 6.86 4.93 -6.20
N ASP A 11 5.79 4.23 -6.58
CA ASP A 11 5.82 3.30 -7.69
C ASP A 11 4.48 3.16 -8.43
N ARG A 12 4.54 2.54 -9.60
CA ARG A 12 3.37 2.13 -10.41
C ARG A 12 3.58 0.72 -10.93
N VAL A 13 2.57 -0.12 -10.77
CA VAL A 13 2.58 -1.52 -11.18
C VAL A 13 1.34 -1.79 -12.02
N ASP A 14 1.52 -2.49 -13.15
CA ASP A 14 0.41 -2.94 -13.98
C ASP A 14 0.08 -4.40 -13.62
N GLY A 15 -1.19 -4.63 -13.33
CA GLY A 15 -1.74 -5.96 -13.09
C GLY A 15 -1.81 -6.82 -14.34
N SER A 16 -1.93 -8.13 -14.15
CA SER A 16 -2.06 -9.11 -15.23
C SER A 16 -3.36 -8.95 -16.03
N ASP A 17 -4.39 -8.34 -15.43
CA ASP A 17 -5.67 -8.01 -16.06
C ASP A 17 -5.71 -6.62 -16.72
N GLY A 18 -4.60 -5.88 -16.67
CA GLY A 18 -4.51 -4.50 -17.16
C GLY A 18 -4.94 -3.43 -16.15
N THR A 19 -5.21 -3.80 -14.90
CA THR A 19 -5.46 -2.83 -13.82
C THR A 19 -4.18 -2.06 -13.48
N HIS A 20 -4.27 -0.73 -13.42
CA HIS A 20 -3.15 0.13 -13.04
C HIS A 20 -3.15 0.40 -11.55
N TYR A 21 -2.07 0.02 -10.86
CA TYR A 21 -1.89 0.24 -9.44
C TYR A 21 -0.88 1.36 -9.17
N ARG A 22 -1.22 2.22 -8.22
CA ARG A 22 -0.32 3.22 -7.64
C ARG A 22 0.09 2.77 -6.25
N VAL A 23 1.38 2.83 -5.93
CA VAL A 23 1.91 2.40 -4.64
C VAL A 23 2.52 3.57 -3.87
N GLU A 24 2.08 3.72 -2.63
CA GLU A 24 2.51 4.76 -1.70
C GLU A 24 3.00 4.10 -0.41
N TYR A 25 4.10 4.61 0.16
CA TYR A 25 4.60 4.15 1.44
C TYR A 25 4.49 5.27 2.47
N ASP A 26 3.88 4.98 3.61
CA ASP A 26 3.83 5.86 4.77
C ASP A 26 4.74 5.31 5.87
N ASP A 27 6.00 5.72 5.80
CA ASP A 27 7.06 5.47 6.77
C ASP A 27 6.69 5.88 8.21
N ARG A 28 5.77 6.85 8.40
CA ARG A 28 5.40 7.28 9.76
C ARG A 28 4.42 6.33 10.44
N HIS A 29 3.68 5.57 9.65
CA HIS A 29 2.63 4.66 10.13
C HIS A 29 2.91 3.21 9.74
N ASN A 30 4.05 2.94 9.13
CA ASN A 30 4.51 1.60 8.75
C ASN A 30 3.47 0.88 7.90
N ILE A 31 2.97 1.56 6.86
CA ILE A 31 2.03 0.99 5.89
C ILE A 31 2.44 1.26 4.46
N VAL A 32 2.08 0.32 3.58
CA VAL A 32 2.03 0.54 2.13
C VAL A 32 0.58 0.58 1.70
N VAL A 33 0.23 1.58 0.90
CA VAL A 33 -1.09 1.77 0.31
C VAL A 33 -0.98 1.52 -1.20
N VAL A 34 -1.67 0.51 -1.69
CA VAL A 34 -1.76 0.14 -3.11
C VAL A 34 -3.16 0.50 -3.60
N ILE A 35 -3.24 1.29 -4.67
CA ILE A 35 -4.46 1.99 -5.05
C ILE A 35 -4.79 1.66 -6.50
N SER A 36 -5.99 1.13 -6.74
CA SER A 36 -6.57 0.95 -8.06
C SER A 36 -7.62 2.03 -8.33
N ARG A 37 -8.40 1.87 -9.40
CA ARG A 37 -9.53 2.77 -9.70
C ARG A 37 -10.58 2.75 -8.59
N ASP A 38 -10.97 1.56 -8.15
CA ASP A 38 -12.13 1.36 -7.28
C ASP A 38 -11.72 0.87 -5.87
N ASP A 39 -10.50 0.36 -5.70
CA ASP A 39 -10.03 -0.26 -4.47
C ASP A 39 -8.80 0.44 -3.88
N CYS A 40 -8.67 0.32 -2.56
CA CYS A 40 -7.51 0.69 -1.78
C CYS A 40 -7.07 -0.50 -0.91
N TYR A 41 -5.84 -0.96 -1.11
CA TYR A 41 -5.26 -2.08 -0.40
C TYR A 41 -4.18 -1.58 0.56
N ILE A 42 -4.25 -2.00 1.82
CA ILE A 42 -3.33 -1.60 2.87
C ILE A 42 -2.51 -2.81 3.30
N VAL A 43 -1.19 -2.67 3.28
CA VAL A 43 -0.21 -3.65 3.74
C VAL A 43 0.50 -3.09 4.95
N GLU A 44 0.60 -3.88 6.01
CA GLU A 44 1.45 -3.54 7.16
C GLU A 44 2.93 -3.70 6.79
N ALA A 45 3.69 -2.63 7.00
CA ALA A 45 5.05 -2.49 6.56
C ALA A 45 6.01 -2.12 7.72
N PRO A 46 6.22 -3.03 8.69
CA PRO A 46 7.08 -2.78 9.83
C PRO A 46 8.55 -2.60 9.42
N ASP A 47 9.22 -1.60 10.01
CA ASP A 47 10.57 -1.14 9.69
C ASP A 47 11.58 -2.28 9.53
N ALA A 48 11.57 -3.27 10.42
CA ALA A 48 12.57 -4.34 10.42
C ALA A 48 12.65 -5.14 9.10
N SER A 49 11.52 -5.33 8.40
CA SER A 49 11.48 -6.04 7.10
C SER A 49 11.44 -5.10 5.90
N TRP A 50 11.09 -3.82 6.10
CA TRP A 50 10.91 -2.85 5.02
C TRP A 50 12.07 -1.87 4.87
N ASP A 51 12.82 -1.58 5.93
CA ASP A 51 13.99 -0.68 5.94
C ASP A 51 15.01 -0.97 4.82
N PRO A 52 15.38 -2.24 4.53
CA PRO A 52 16.30 -2.53 3.44
C PRO A 52 15.68 -2.25 2.07
N LEU A 53 14.38 -2.49 1.91
CA LEU A 53 13.65 -2.36 0.65
C LEU A 53 13.43 -0.89 0.30
N VAL A 54 13.08 -0.05 1.27
CA VAL A 54 12.82 1.38 1.03
C VAL A 54 14.08 2.18 0.68
N ARG A 55 15.26 1.62 0.96
CA ARG A 55 16.56 2.21 0.60
C ARG A 55 16.99 1.90 -0.83
N ASP A 56 16.37 0.92 -1.48
CA ASP A 56 16.67 0.55 -2.87
C ASP A 56 15.39 0.55 -3.73
N ARG A 57 15.42 1.33 -4.81
CA ARG A 57 14.25 1.50 -5.66
C ARG A 57 13.84 0.21 -6.39
N SER A 58 14.79 -0.66 -6.74
CA SER A 58 14.48 -1.94 -7.39
C SER A 58 13.80 -2.89 -6.42
N SER A 59 14.33 -3.01 -5.21
CA SER A 59 13.74 -3.85 -4.16
C SER A 59 12.34 -3.38 -3.77
N LEU A 60 12.11 -2.06 -3.72
CA LEU A 60 10.77 -1.51 -3.49
C LEU A 60 9.80 -1.85 -4.64
N HIS A 61 10.27 -1.79 -5.90
CA HIS A 61 9.46 -2.19 -7.04
C HIS A 61 9.13 -3.69 -7.02
N ASP A 62 10.10 -4.54 -6.72
CA ASP A 62 9.88 -6.00 -6.64
C ASP A 62 8.87 -6.35 -5.53
N ALA A 63 8.92 -5.65 -4.38
CA ALA A 63 7.94 -5.79 -3.32
C ALA A 63 6.54 -5.31 -3.76
N ALA A 64 6.45 -4.19 -4.45
CA ALA A 64 5.19 -3.68 -5.01
C ALA A 64 4.56 -4.67 -6.00
N VAL A 65 5.36 -5.24 -6.90
CA VAL A 65 4.93 -6.30 -7.84
C VAL A 65 4.47 -7.54 -7.09
N ALA A 66 5.17 -7.95 -6.03
CA ALA A 66 4.76 -9.08 -5.22
C ALA A 66 3.43 -8.85 -4.50
N ILE A 67 3.20 -7.66 -3.93
CA ILE A 67 1.92 -7.29 -3.33
C ILE A 67 0.78 -7.36 -4.35
N VAL A 68 0.98 -6.83 -5.56
CA VAL A 68 -0.05 -6.91 -6.62
C VAL A 68 -0.39 -8.36 -6.97
N LYS A 69 0.60 -9.26 -6.99
CA LYS A 69 0.34 -10.70 -7.21
C LYS A 69 -0.50 -11.31 -6.09
N GLU A 70 -0.26 -10.95 -4.83
CA GLU A 70 -1.08 -11.41 -3.70
C GLU A 70 -2.52 -10.90 -3.84
N ILE A 71 -2.69 -9.62 -4.20
CA ILE A 71 -4.01 -8.99 -4.46
C ILE A 71 -4.75 -9.77 -5.56
N GLU A 72 -4.10 -10.01 -6.70
CA GLU A 72 -4.70 -10.75 -7.83
C GLU A 72 -5.01 -12.20 -7.50
N SER A 73 -4.21 -12.83 -6.63
CA SER A 73 -4.49 -14.19 -6.15
C SER A 73 -5.70 -14.26 -5.21
N GLY A 74 -6.11 -13.13 -4.64
CA GLY A 74 -7.14 -13.03 -3.59
C GLY A 74 -6.72 -13.65 -2.25
N THR A 75 -5.50 -14.17 -2.13
CA THR A 75 -5.02 -14.80 -0.90
C THR A 75 -4.66 -13.74 0.13
N GLY A 76 -5.17 -13.88 1.36
CA GLY A 76 -4.86 -12.95 2.45
C GLY A 76 -5.44 -11.54 2.28
N VAL A 77 -6.33 -11.33 1.30
CA VAL A 77 -7.08 -10.07 1.13
C VAL A 77 -8.35 -10.11 1.96
N THR A 78 -8.53 -9.14 2.85
CA THR A 78 -9.71 -9.03 3.72
C THR A 78 -10.29 -7.63 3.62
N SER A 79 -11.56 -7.51 3.29
CA SER A 79 -12.24 -6.21 3.25
C SER A 79 -12.34 -5.60 4.64
N MET A 80 -12.22 -4.27 4.70
CA MET A 80 -12.33 -3.46 5.90
C MET A 80 -13.22 -2.25 5.61
N THR A 81 -13.87 -1.73 6.64
CA THR A 81 -14.51 -0.43 6.57
C THR A 81 -13.46 0.69 6.68
N HIS A 82 -13.75 1.87 6.11
CA HIS A 82 -12.94 3.06 6.34
C HIS A 82 -12.71 3.36 7.82
N ARG A 83 -13.72 3.08 8.66
CA ARG A 83 -13.62 3.27 10.10
C ARG A 83 -12.57 2.35 10.72
N GLU A 84 -12.58 1.06 10.39
CA GLU A 84 -11.58 0.11 10.89
C GLU A 84 -10.18 0.47 10.40
N ALA A 85 -10.02 0.88 9.14
CA ALA A 85 -8.74 1.34 8.61
C ALA A 85 -8.23 2.60 9.34
N THR A 86 -9.13 3.57 9.59
CA THR A 86 -8.80 4.79 10.34
C THR A 86 -8.39 4.48 11.78
N GLU A 87 -9.12 3.58 12.45
CA GLU A 87 -8.83 3.16 13.83
C GLU A 87 -7.55 2.31 13.92
N ALA A 88 -7.20 1.56 12.88
CA ALA A 88 -6.00 0.72 12.87
C ALA A 88 -4.72 1.51 12.54
N TYR A 89 -4.78 2.37 11.52
CA TYR A 89 -3.56 2.95 10.93
C TYR A 89 -3.36 4.42 11.24
N HIS A 90 -4.44 5.17 11.51
CA HIS A 90 -4.41 6.61 11.77
C HIS A 90 -3.63 7.45 10.73
N SER A 91 -3.40 6.90 9.53
CA SER A 91 -2.62 7.56 8.48
C SER A 91 -3.50 8.51 7.68
N THR A 92 -3.13 9.79 7.67
CA THR A 92 -3.79 10.78 6.81
C THR A 92 -3.56 10.50 5.32
N MET A 93 -2.43 9.85 4.98
CA MET A 93 -2.14 9.46 3.59
C MET A 93 -3.12 8.39 3.13
N GLU A 94 -3.28 7.32 3.91
CA GLU A 94 -4.30 6.30 3.67
C GLU A 94 -5.69 6.94 3.54
N SER A 95 -6.10 7.75 4.51
CA SER A 95 -7.47 8.28 4.53
C SER A 95 -7.78 9.15 3.32
N PHE A 96 -6.78 9.87 2.78
CA PHE A 96 -6.94 10.65 1.55
C PHE A 96 -6.90 9.76 0.31
N SER A 97 -5.91 8.87 0.21
CA SER A 97 -5.68 8.02 -0.97
C SER A 97 -6.78 6.98 -1.16
N CYS A 98 -7.36 6.49 -0.07
CA CYS A 98 -8.45 5.54 -0.07
C CYS A 98 -9.84 6.20 -0.15
N GLN A 99 -9.94 7.54 -0.19
CA GLN A 99 -11.24 8.21 -0.14
C GLN A 99 -12.17 7.75 -1.28
N ASN A 100 -13.38 7.28 -0.93
CA ASN A 100 -14.40 6.73 -1.84
C ASN A 100 -13.98 5.44 -2.57
N LYS A 101 -13.10 4.64 -1.98
CA LYS A 101 -12.67 3.33 -2.50
C LYS A 101 -13.02 2.23 -1.52
N ASP A 102 -13.22 1.02 -2.03
CA ASP A 102 -13.34 -0.15 -1.16
C ASP A 102 -11.98 -0.43 -0.51
N VAL A 103 -11.96 -0.56 0.82
CA VAL A 103 -10.72 -0.72 1.58
C VAL A 103 -10.51 -2.18 1.92
N HIS A 104 -9.29 -2.66 1.70
CA HIS A 104 -8.89 -4.03 1.99
C HIS A 104 -7.55 -4.05 2.71
N LYS A 105 -7.38 -4.96 3.65
CA LYS A 105 -6.07 -5.34 4.19
C LYS A 105 -5.52 -6.50 3.37
N VAL A 106 -4.22 -6.44 3.10
CA VAL A 106 -3.49 -7.51 2.41
C VAL A 106 -2.43 -8.06 3.36
N ALA A 107 -2.52 -9.36 3.65
CA ALA A 107 -1.52 -10.06 4.44
C ALA A 107 -0.27 -10.32 3.58
N TYR A 108 0.71 -9.42 3.68
CA TYR A 108 1.98 -9.55 2.97
C TYR A 108 3.15 -9.28 3.91
N THR A 109 4.22 -10.07 3.76
CA THR A 109 5.50 -9.83 4.44
C THR A 109 6.62 -10.12 3.43
N PRO A 110 7.51 -9.16 3.15
CA PRO A 110 8.63 -9.40 2.25
C PRO A 110 9.48 -10.57 2.73
N SER A 111 9.89 -11.43 1.81
CA SER A 111 10.91 -12.44 2.09
C SER A 111 12.26 -11.73 2.23
N SER A 112 12.84 -11.75 3.42
CA SER A 112 14.15 -11.12 3.70
C SER A 112 15.29 -11.76 2.92
#